data_AF-A0A662IPF3-F1
#
_entry.id   AF-A0A662IPF3-F1
#
_cell.length_a   1.000
_cell.length_b   1.000
_cell.length_c   1.000
_cell.angle_alpha   90.00
_cell.angle_beta   90.00
_cell.angle_gamma   90.00
#
_symmetry.space_group_name_H-M   'P 1'
#
loop_
_entity.id
_entity.type
_entity.pdbx_description
1 polymer ?
#
loop_
_entity_poly.entity_id
_entity_poly.type
_entity_poly.pdbx_seq_one_letter_code
_entity_poly.pdbx_strand_id
1 'polypeptide(L)'
;MTKIALIDRYGAFLSAKEGRFQLYVKDEKIWDVAPVELDAIVFTVTGASISAAAVKLANDYGIDLVFMEKDKPIARLIQASYGSTLKTWLQQLKKAHHKEERLKLAKAFAEGKIHNQRIVLNEYYKYFKASGKKYQHIASSISYLDNVLSKLPSASSVDEIRNLEALAARQYWATIATLLPSEIGFKQRIPRSRQLPGIELDLFNKALNIGYGVLRRVVWRAIFIAGLNPYISFLHKPRAGKMTLVFDLMEEFRPIAVDRPLIAAFRRDYRQFEKLKTEDREAMRSVWSVIANRLYESKPPLNNIVLEQARLLAKHIRGTETYKPYKAKW
;
A
#
# COMPACT_ATOMS: atom_id res chain seq x y z
N MET A 1 -14.71 16.35 -12.03
CA MET A 1 -14.10 15.24 -11.26
C MET A 1 -14.34 13.97 -12.06
N THR A 2 -13.30 13.39 -12.66
CA THR A 2 -13.41 12.12 -13.40
C THR A 2 -13.56 10.95 -12.42
N LYS A 3 -14.41 9.98 -12.79
CA LYS A 3 -14.84 8.85 -11.97
C LYS A 3 -14.19 7.55 -12.46
N ILE A 4 -14.23 6.52 -11.62
CA ILE A 4 -13.85 5.16 -11.99
C ILE A 4 -15.11 4.30 -11.91
N ALA A 5 -15.43 3.57 -12.99
CA ALA A 5 -16.52 2.61 -12.98
C ALA A 5 -16.01 1.23 -12.52
N LEU A 6 -16.76 0.56 -11.64
CA LEU A 6 -16.44 -0.79 -11.17
C LEU A 6 -17.40 -1.80 -11.79
N ILE A 7 -16.85 -2.97 -12.15
CA ILE A 7 -17.58 -4.14 -12.63
C ILE A 7 -17.25 -5.29 -11.68
N ASP A 8 -18.15 -5.54 -10.74
CA ASP A 8 -17.95 -6.41 -9.58
C ASP A 8 -18.94 -7.59 -9.50
N ARG A 9 -19.82 -7.75 -10.50
CA ARG A 9 -20.85 -8.79 -10.55
C ARG A 9 -20.52 -9.89 -11.57
N TYR A 10 -20.67 -11.15 -11.18
CA TYR A 10 -20.57 -12.28 -12.11
C TYR A 10 -21.72 -12.23 -13.14
N GLY A 11 -21.41 -12.58 -14.39
CA GLY A 11 -22.35 -12.48 -15.51
C GLY A 11 -22.56 -11.05 -16.01
N ALA A 12 -21.75 -10.08 -15.55
CA ALA A 12 -21.84 -8.71 -16.04
C ALA A 12 -21.29 -8.58 -17.46
N PHE A 13 -21.97 -7.80 -18.30
CA PHE A 13 -21.57 -7.51 -19.67
C PHE A 13 -21.47 -6.00 -19.87
N LEU A 14 -20.27 -5.52 -20.18
CA LEU A 14 -20.03 -4.13 -20.54
C LEU A 14 -20.17 -3.95 -22.06
N SER A 15 -21.17 -3.19 -22.47
CA SER A 15 -21.41 -2.80 -23.85
C SER A 15 -21.21 -1.30 -24.05
N ALA A 16 -21.10 -0.90 -25.32
CA ALA A 16 -21.19 0.51 -25.70
C ALA A 16 -22.27 0.67 -26.78
N LYS A 17 -23.23 1.55 -26.50
CA LYS A 17 -24.34 1.89 -27.39
C LYS A 17 -24.60 3.39 -27.29
N GLU A 18 -24.91 4.03 -28.41
CA GLU A 18 -25.20 5.48 -28.47
C GLU A 18 -24.10 6.35 -27.84
N GLY A 19 -22.83 5.94 -28.02
CA GLY A 19 -21.67 6.68 -27.50
C GLY A 19 -21.49 6.62 -25.98
N ARG A 20 -22.20 5.72 -25.29
CA ARG A 20 -22.18 5.57 -23.83
C ARG A 20 -21.81 4.15 -23.43
N PHE A 21 -21.21 4.01 -22.25
CA PHE A 21 -20.98 2.70 -21.63
C PHE A 21 -22.22 2.25 -20.90
N GLN A 22 -22.62 1.00 -21.11
CA GLN A 22 -23.77 0.39 -20.46
C GLN A 22 -23.35 -0.94 -19.83
N LEU A 23 -23.57 -1.09 -18.53
CA LEU A 23 -23.33 -2.34 -17.83
C LEU A 23 -24.64 -3.10 -17.65
N TYR A 24 -24.67 -4.35 -18.09
CA TYR A 24 -25.81 -5.25 -17.93
C TYR A 24 -25.48 -6.43 -17.02
N VAL A 25 -26.45 -6.93 -16.27
CA VAL A 25 -26.39 -8.22 -15.55
C VAL A 25 -27.74 -8.91 -15.73
N LYS A 26 -27.77 -10.10 -16.33
CA LYS A 26 -29.03 -10.83 -16.62
C LYS A 26 -30.09 -9.93 -17.27
N ASP A 27 -29.69 -9.20 -18.30
CA ASP A 27 -30.51 -8.25 -19.09
C ASP A 27 -30.98 -6.98 -18.35
N GLU A 28 -30.66 -6.82 -17.07
CA GLU A 28 -30.91 -5.58 -16.32
C GLU A 28 -29.75 -4.58 -16.52
N LYS A 29 -30.06 -3.34 -16.91
CA LYS A 29 -29.07 -2.26 -17.02
C LYS A 29 -28.74 -1.71 -15.64
N ILE A 30 -27.52 -1.99 -15.16
CA ILE A 30 -27.04 -1.57 -13.84
C ILE A 30 -26.62 -0.10 -13.84
N TRP A 31 -25.92 0.35 -14.86
CA TRP A 31 -25.56 1.76 -15.04
C TRP A 31 -25.26 2.11 -16.50
N ASP A 32 -25.34 3.41 -16.79
CA ASP A 32 -25.21 4.00 -18.11
C ASP A 32 -24.45 5.34 -18.02
N VAL A 33 -23.20 5.40 -18.48
CA VAL A 33 -22.27 6.49 -18.18
C VAL A 33 -21.61 7.03 -19.45
N ALA A 34 -21.48 8.37 -19.54
CA ALA A 34 -20.77 9.01 -20.64
C ALA A 34 -19.25 8.80 -20.49
N PRO A 35 -18.52 8.58 -21.60
CA PRO A 35 -17.07 8.36 -21.55
C PRO A 35 -16.31 9.52 -20.89
N VAL A 36 -16.72 10.77 -21.13
CA VAL A 36 -16.10 11.98 -20.56
C VAL A 36 -16.14 12.05 -19.03
N GLU A 37 -16.99 11.25 -18.39
CA GLU A 37 -17.06 11.18 -16.92
C GLU A 37 -16.03 10.21 -16.34
N LEU A 38 -15.38 9.37 -17.15
CA LEU A 38 -14.58 8.24 -16.69
C LEU A 38 -13.10 8.40 -17.01
N ASP A 39 -12.25 8.10 -16.02
CA ASP A 39 -10.81 7.89 -16.24
C ASP A 39 -10.51 6.41 -16.49
N ALA A 40 -11.28 5.50 -15.88
CA ALA A 40 -11.05 4.07 -15.94
C ALA A 40 -12.33 3.24 -15.68
N ILE A 41 -12.33 2.01 -16.20
CA ILE A 41 -13.30 0.96 -15.91
C ILE A 41 -12.54 -0.26 -15.39
N VAL A 42 -12.91 -0.75 -14.21
CA VAL A 42 -12.19 -1.82 -13.49
C VAL A 42 -13.08 -3.04 -13.32
N PHE A 43 -12.68 -4.15 -13.93
CA PHE A 43 -13.25 -5.48 -13.73
C PHE A 43 -12.59 -6.13 -12.52
N THR A 44 -13.36 -6.39 -11.46
CA THR A 44 -12.88 -7.05 -10.23
C THR A 44 -13.25 -8.53 -10.14
N VAL A 45 -14.01 -9.03 -11.12
CA VAL A 45 -14.42 -10.42 -11.26
C VAL A 45 -14.00 -10.97 -12.62
N THR A 46 -13.71 -12.28 -12.68
CA THR A 46 -13.31 -12.96 -13.92
C THR A 46 -14.49 -13.40 -14.77
N GLY A 47 -15.69 -13.49 -14.19
CA GLY A 47 -16.91 -13.89 -14.88
C GLY A 47 -17.67 -12.73 -15.54
N ALA A 48 -16.98 -11.66 -15.93
CA ALA A 48 -17.56 -10.52 -16.64
C ALA A 48 -16.97 -10.40 -18.04
N SER A 49 -17.76 -9.93 -18.99
CA SER A 49 -17.40 -9.80 -20.40
C SER A 49 -17.50 -8.35 -20.89
N ILE A 50 -16.84 -8.06 -21.99
CA ILE A 50 -16.79 -6.73 -22.61
C ILE A 50 -16.94 -6.87 -24.13
N SER A 51 -17.74 -6.00 -24.74
CA SER A 51 -17.87 -5.92 -26.19
C SER A 51 -16.67 -5.20 -26.84
N ALA A 52 -16.35 -5.54 -28.09
CA ALA A 52 -15.35 -4.80 -28.87
C ALA A 52 -15.71 -3.31 -29.03
N ALA A 53 -17.00 -2.98 -29.13
CA ALA A 53 -17.48 -1.60 -29.18
C ALA A 53 -17.14 -0.81 -27.90
N ALA A 54 -17.26 -1.43 -26.72
CA ALA A 54 -16.85 -0.82 -25.46
C ALA A 54 -15.32 -0.64 -25.39
N VAL A 55 -14.55 -1.61 -25.88
CA VAL A 55 -13.08 -1.46 -25.97
C VAL A 55 -12.71 -0.28 -26.88
N LYS A 56 -13.34 -0.17 -28.05
CA LYS A 56 -13.12 0.94 -28.98
C LYS A 56 -13.49 2.28 -28.35
N LEU A 57 -14.66 2.38 -27.72
CA LEU A 57 -15.10 3.62 -27.07
C LEU A 57 -14.14 4.03 -25.96
N ALA A 58 -13.65 3.07 -25.17
CA ALA A 58 -12.65 3.34 -24.13
C ALA A 58 -11.34 3.86 -24.73
N ASN A 59 -10.87 3.25 -25.82
CA ASN A 59 -9.69 3.71 -26.54
C ASN A 59 -9.86 5.14 -27.08
N ASP A 60 -10.98 5.44 -27.74
CA ASP A 60 -11.24 6.74 -28.38
C ASP A 60 -11.24 7.89 -27.37
N TYR A 61 -11.66 7.63 -26.12
CA TYR A 61 -11.71 8.62 -25.05
C TYR A 61 -10.55 8.51 -24.05
N GLY A 62 -9.56 7.64 -24.28
CA GLY A 62 -8.41 7.51 -23.38
C GLY A 62 -8.74 6.94 -22.00
N ILE A 63 -9.78 6.09 -21.92
CA ILE A 63 -10.30 5.46 -20.70
C ILE A 63 -9.60 4.12 -20.51
N ASP A 64 -9.07 3.89 -19.32
CA ASP A 64 -8.36 2.66 -19.00
C ASP A 64 -9.31 1.48 -18.77
N LEU A 65 -8.96 0.31 -19.32
CA LEU A 65 -9.63 -0.95 -18.99
C LEU A 65 -8.72 -1.81 -18.13
N VAL A 66 -9.16 -2.12 -16.92
CA VAL A 66 -8.36 -2.76 -15.88
C VAL A 66 -9.01 -4.08 -15.48
N PHE A 67 -8.27 -5.18 -15.51
CA PHE A 67 -8.76 -6.52 -15.17
C PHE A 67 -8.07 -7.07 -13.93
N MET A 68 -8.87 -7.58 -13.00
CA MET A 68 -8.42 -8.10 -11.71
C MET A 68 -9.13 -9.41 -11.35
N GLU A 69 -8.44 -10.26 -10.61
CA GLU A 69 -8.99 -11.43 -9.92
C GLU A 69 -9.09 -11.08 -8.44
N LYS A 70 -10.29 -10.66 -7.98
CA LYS A 70 -10.49 -10.09 -6.64
C LYS A 70 -9.54 -8.89 -6.42
N ASP A 71 -8.55 -9.04 -5.54
CA ASP A 71 -7.55 -8.00 -5.24
C ASP A 71 -6.25 -8.12 -6.04
N LYS A 72 -6.13 -9.11 -6.93
CA LYS A 72 -4.92 -9.36 -7.73
C LYS A 72 -5.07 -8.75 -9.13
N PRO A 73 -4.25 -7.76 -9.50
CA PRO A 73 -4.20 -7.28 -10.88
C PRO A 73 -3.80 -8.39 -11.86
N ILE A 74 -4.52 -8.50 -12.98
CA ILE A 74 -4.24 -9.45 -14.08
C ILE A 74 -3.64 -8.70 -15.27
N ALA A 75 -4.37 -7.71 -15.78
CA ALA A 75 -4.00 -6.99 -16.99
C ALA A 75 -4.59 -5.57 -16.99
N ARG A 76 -3.98 -4.68 -17.76
CA ARG A 76 -4.54 -3.39 -18.15
C ARG A 76 -4.42 -3.31 -19.65
N LEU A 77 -5.51 -2.95 -20.32
CA LEU A 77 -5.44 -2.59 -21.73
C LEU A 77 -5.03 -1.13 -21.81
N ILE A 78 -3.90 -0.90 -22.46
CA ILE A 78 -3.41 0.44 -22.79
C ILE A 78 -4.01 0.80 -24.14
N GLN A 79 -4.43 2.05 -24.29
CA GLN A 79 -4.97 2.55 -25.55
C GLN A 79 -3.90 2.47 -26.65
N ALA A 80 -4.32 2.18 -27.88
CA ALA A 80 -3.45 2.23 -29.05
C ALA A 80 -3.09 3.69 -29.41
N SER A 81 -4.01 4.61 -29.13
CA SER A 81 -3.76 6.05 -29.21
C SER A 81 -3.12 6.58 -27.92
N TYR A 82 -2.46 7.73 -27.99
CA TYR A 82 -1.84 8.35 -26.82
C TYR A 82 -2.89 8.83 -25.80
N GLY A 83 -3.05 8.08 -24.70
CA GLY A 83 -4.06 8.31 -23.67
C GLY A 83 -3.56 8.95 -22.36
N SER A 84 -4.49 9.13 -21.43
CA SER A 84 -4.26 9.73 -20.10
C SER A 84 -3.24 8.96 -19.25
N THR A 85 -3.22 7.63 -19.35
CA THR A 85 -2.28 6.75 -18.66
C THR A 85 -0.87 6.87 -19.19
N LEU A 86 -0.69 6.85 -20.52
CA LEU A 86 0.62 7.05 -21.14
C LEU A 86 1.18 8.44 -20.77
N LYS A 87 0.34 9.48 -20.75
CA LYS A 87 0.71 10.81 -20.26
C LYS A 87 1.13 10.78 -18.79
N THR A 88 0.38 10.09 -17.93
CA THR A 88 0.72 9.95 -16.50
C THR A 88 2.07 9.24 -16.33
N TRP A 89 2.32 8.15 -17.07
CA TRP A 89 3.57 7.40 -16.99
C TRP A 89 4.77 8.19 -17.50
N LEU A 90 4.59 8.97 -18.58
CA LEU A 90 5.63 9.87 -19.06
C LEU A 90 6.00 10.92 -18.00
N GLN A 91 5.01 11.51 -17.34
CA GLN A 91 5.25 12.46 -16.24
C GLN A 91 5.88 11.79 -15.03
N GLN A 92 5.46 10.57 -14.70
CA GLN A 92 6.03 9.78 -13.61
C GLN A 92 7.52 9.52 -13.86
N LEU A 93 7.88 9.12 -15.08
CA LEU A 93 9.26 8.91 -15.50
C LEU A 93 10.07 10.21 -15.41
N LYS A 94 9.55 11.31 -15.96
CA LYS A 94 10.20 12.64 -15.90
C LYS A 94 10.49 13.05 -14.45
N LYS A 95 9.51 12.95 -13.55
CA LYS A 95 9.66 13.28 -12.13
C LYS A 95 10.62 12.33 -11.40
N ALA A 96 10.62 11.04 -11.74
CA ALA A 96 11.55 10.07 -11.15
C ALA A 96 13.01 10.34 -11.55
N HIS A 97 13.24 10.92 -12.73
CA HIS A 97 14.57 11.36 -13.19
C HIS A 97 14.93 12.80 -12.79
N HIS A 98 13.96 13.62 -12.37
CA HIS A 98 14.20 14.97 -11.86
C HIS A 98 14.59 14.92 -10.38
N LYS A 99 15.80 15.39 -10.05
CA LYS A 99 16.41 15.25 -8.71
C LYS A 99 15.51 15.77 -7.60
N GLU A 100 14.98 16.99 -7.74
CA GLU A 100 14.19 17.66 -6.69
C GLU A 100 12.81 17.03 -6.49
N GLU A 101 12.08 16.76 -7.57
CA GLU A 101 10.78 16.08 -7.56
C GLU A 101 10.87 14.67 -6.95
N ARG A 102 11.89 13.90 -7.36
CA ARG A 102 12.16 12.59 -6.77
C ARG A 102 12.44 12.71 -5.28
N LEU A 103 13.27 13.67 -4.88
CA LEU A 103 13.62 13.90 -3.48
C LEU A 103 12.38 14.27 -2.65
N LYS A 104 11.51 15.13 -3.17
CA LYS A 104 10.26 15.56 -2.53
C LYS A 104 9.34 14.37 -2.24
N LEU A 105 9.11 13.50 -3.22
CA LEU A 105 8.30 12.29 -3.04
C LEU A 105 8.97 11.27 -2.11
N ALA A 106 10.30 11.09 -2.21
CA ALA A 106 11.04 10.22 -1.30
C ALA A 106 10.92 10.69 0.17
N LYS A 107 10.99 12.01 0.42
CA LYS A 107 10.77 12.60 1.76
C LYS A 107 9.36 12.29 2.26
N ALA A 108 8.34 12.45 1.41
CA ALA A 108 6.95 12.19 1.78
C ALA A 108 6.75 10.73 2.24
N PHE A 109 7.19 9.74 1.45
CA PHE A 109 7.04 8.33 1.83
C PHE A 109 7.76 7.99 3.14
N ALA A 110 9.00 8.48 3.31
CA ALA A 110 9.76 8.27 4.54
C ALA A 110 9.10 8.96 5.75
N GLU A 111 8.61 10.19 5.57
CA GLU A 111 7.89 10.93 6.60
C GLU A 111 6.63 10.19 7.05
N GLY A 112 5.81 9.72 6.11
CA GLY A 112 4.61 8.94 6.43
C GLY A 112 4.93 7.69 7.23
N LYS A 113 5.96 6.93 6.82
CA LYS A 113 6.43 5.75 7.55
C LYS A 113 6.86 6.07 8.98
N ILE A 114 7.80 7.00 9.14
CA ILE A 114 8.41 7.31 10.44
C ILE A 114 7.36 7.91 11.38
N HIS A 115 6.50 8.79 10.86
CA HIS A 115 5.36 9.32 11.60
C HIS A 115 4.48 8.19 12.11
N ASN A 116 4.07 7.26 11.24
CA ASN A 116 3.17 6.18 11.61
C ASN A 116 3.80 5.15 12.55
N GLN A 117 5.12 4.90 12.45
CA GLN A 117 5.86 4.13 13.47
C GLN A 117 5.82 4.81 14.83
N ARG A 118 6.01 6.13 14.86
CA ARG A 118 5.89 6.93 16.08
C ARG A 118 4.48 6.91 16.67
N ILE A 119 3.42 6.86 15.83
CA ILE A 119 2.04 6.68 16.32
C ILE A 119 1.89 5.35 17.05
N VAL A 120 2.38 4.24 16.48
CA VAL A 120 2.33 2.92 17.12
C VAL A 120 3.05 2.93 18.48
N LEU A 121 4.25 3.50 18.57
CA LEU A 121 4.97 3.57 19.85
C LEU A 121 4.22 4.41 20.89
N ASN A 122 3.60 5.51 20.45
CA ASN A 122 2.83 6.40 21.32
C ASN A 122 1.58 5.75 21.90
N GLU A 123 0.86 4.92 21.14
CA GLU A 123 -0.27 4.14 21.64
C GLU A 123 0.16 3.24 22.80
N TYR A 124 1.27 2.52 22.65
CA TYR A 124 1.82 1.67 23.71
C TYR A 124 2.33 2.48 24.91
N TYR A 125 3.01 3.61 24.67
CA TYR A 125 3.45 4.49 25.74
C TYR A 125 2.26 4.95 26.62
N LYS A 126 1.15 5.37 26.01
CA LYS A 126 -0.07 5.74 26.74
C LYS A 126 -0.69 4.57 27.48
N TYR A 127 -0.85 3.42 26.82
CA TYR A 127 -1.39 2.21 27.42
C TYR A 127 -0.66 1.86 28.71
N PHE A 128 0.68 1.83 28.67
CA PHE A 128 1.47 1.48 29.83
C PHE A 128 1.54 2.57 30.90
N LYS A 129 1.55 3.85 30.50
CA LYS A 129 1.47 4.98 31.44
C LYS A 129 0.19 4.88 32.27
N ALA A 130 -0.93 4.53 31.65
CA ALA A 130 -2.20 4.30 32.35
C ALA A 130 -2.14 3.10 33.31
N SER A 131 -1.31 2.08 33.02
CA SER A 131 -1.08 0.93 33.92
C SER A 131 -0.06 1.18 35.04
N GLY A 132 0.41 2.43 35.24
CA GLY A 132 1.33 2.78 36.34
C GLY A 132 2.80 2.34 36.16
N LYS A 133 3.16 1.79 34.99
CA LYS A 133 4.52 1.31 34.71
C LYS A 133 5.35 2.39 34.00
N LYS A 134 6.59 2.62 34.46
CA LYS A 134 7.53 3.55 33.81
C LYS A 134 8.24 2.87 32.64
N TYR A 135 7.92 3.28 31.41
CA TYR A 135 8.61 2.83 30.19
C TYR A 135 9.42 3.95 29.55
N GLN A 136 10.49 4.39 30.22
CA GLN A 136 11.41 5.42 29.71
C GLN A 136 11.95 5.08 28.32
N HIS A 137 12.21 3.79 28.04
CA HIS A 137 12.70 3.34 26.74
C HIS A 137 11.77 3.70 25.57
N ILE A 138 10.44 3.58 25.74
CA ILE A 138 9.48 3.91 24.67
C ILE A 138 9.46 5.44 24.46
N ALA A 139 9.46 6.21 25.54
CA ALA A 139 9.51 7.68 25.46
C ALA A 139 10.76 8.17 24.74
N SER A 140 11.94 7.66 25.10
CA SER A 140 13.20 7.98 24.41
C SER A 140 13.17 7.62 22.93
N SER A 141 12.52 6.49 22.58
CA SER A 141 12.37 6.05 21.20
C SER A 141 11.44 6.96 20.39
N ILE A 142 10.35 7.44 21.00
CA ILE A 142 9.45 8.43 20.39
C ILE A 142 10.23 9.73 20.10
N SER A 143 10.95 10.26 21.10
CA SER A 143 11.79 11.46 20.92
C SER A 143 12.86 11.27 19.86
N TYR A 144 13.46 10.08 19.77
CA TYR A 144 14.41 9.76 18.70
C TYR A 144 13.76 9.82 17.32
N LEU A 145 12.57 9.24 17.15
CA LEU A 145 11.84 9.31 15.87
C LEU A 145 11.43 10.74 15.52
N ASP A 146 11.07 11.58 16.50
CA ASP A 146 10.81 13.01 16.28
C ASP A 146 12.05 13.76 15.78
N ASN A 147 13.21 13.47 16.35
CA ASN A 147 14.49 14.03 15.88
C ASN A 147 14.89 13.53 14.48
N VAL A 148 14.52 12.29 14.09
CA VAL A 148 14.73 11.83 12.71
C VAL A 148 13.78 12.56 11.75
N LEU A 149 12.51 12.75 12.14
CA LEU A 149 11.52 13.47 11.33
C LEU A 149 11.93 14.93 11.11
N SER A 150 12.50 15.62 12.10
CA SER A 150 12.95 17.01 11.96
C SER A 150 14.12 17.18 10.99
N LYS A 151 14.88 16.11 10.71
CA LYS A 151 16.00 16.09 9.76
C LYS A 151 15.60 15.75 8.32
N LEU A 152 14.43 15.16 8.09
CA LEU A 152 13.97 14.82 6.74
C LEU A 152 13.87 16.03 5.79
N PRO A 153 13.37 17.21 6.22
CA PRO A 153 13.28 18.38 5.35
C PRO A 153 14.64 18.83 4.81
N SER A 154 15.70 18.75 5.62
CA SER A 154 17.06 19.16 5.24
C SER A 154 17.82 18.11 4.41
N ALA A 155 17.31 16.88 4.28
CA ALA A 155 17.98 15.85 3.51
C ALA A 155 18.15 16.25 2.04
N SER A 156 19.36 16.09 1.50
CA SER A 156 19.80 16.59 0.19
C SER A 156 19.77 15.52 -0.91
N SER A 157 19.62 14.24 -0.53
CA SER A 157 19.62 13.11 -1.46
C SER A 157 18.67 12.01 -1.02
N VAL A 158 18.25 11.16 -1.97
CA VAL A 158 17.40 9.99 -1.68
C VAL A 158 18.14 8.97 -0.83
N ASP A 159 19.48 8.87 -0.95
CA ASP A 159 20.26 7.96 -0.12
C ASP A 159 20.34 8.44 1.34
N GLU A 160 20.43 9.75 1.58
CA GLU A 160 20.33 10.33 2.92
C GLU A 160 18.96 10.03 3.56
N ILE A 161 17.87 10.16 2.79
CA ILE A 161 16.52 9.80 3.25
C ILE A 161 16.44 8.32 3.63
N ARG A 162 16.99 7.42 2.81
CA ARG A 162 17.05 5.98 3.12
C ARG A 162 17.85 5.70 4.39
N ASN A 163 18.93 6.45 4.63
CA ASN A 163 19.72 6.30 5.86
C ASN A 163 18.91 6.75 7.09
N LEU A 164 18.24 7.90 7.03
CA LEU A 164 17.35 8.37 8.09
C LEU A 164 16.22 7.37 8.37
N GLU A 165 15.58 6.85 7.31
CA GLU A 165 14.56 5.81 7.41
C GLU A 165 15.10 4.54 8.08
N ALA A 166 16.27 4.07 7.69
CA ALA A 166 16.89 2.88 8.28
C ALA A 166 17.23 3.07 9.76
N LEU A 167 17.67 4.26 10.18
CA LEU A 167 17.92 4.61 11.57
C LEU A 167 16.63 4.60 12.39
N ALA A 168 15.57 5.25 11.88
CA ALA A 168 14.24 5.22 12.50
C ALA A 168 13.71 3.79 12.62
N ALA A 169 13.80 2.99 11.55
CA ALA A 169 13.36 1.60 11.55
C ALA A 169 14.11 0.75 12.56
N ARG A 170 15.44 0.95 12.71
CA ARG A 170 16.25 0.24 13.71
C ARG A 170 15.76 0.55 15.13
N GLN A 171 15.58 1.83 15.46
CA GLN A 171 15.09 2.24 16.77
C GLN A 171 13.67 1.71 17.04
N TYR A 172 12.79 1.82 16.04
CA TYR A 172 11.43 1.31 16.12
C TYR A 172 11.40 -0.19 16.43
N TRP A 173 12.09 -1.02 15.63
CA TRP A 173 12.07 -2.47 15.83
C TRP A 173 12.76 -2.92 17.11
N ALA A 174 13.84 -2.25 17.53
CA ALA A 174 14.45 -2.49 18.84
C ALA A 174 13.46 -2.23 19.97
N THR A 175 12.63 -1.20 19.85
CA THR A 175 11.56 -0.91 20.81
C THR A 175 10.45 -1.95 20.75
N ILE A 176 10.00 -2.35 19.57
CA ILE A 176 8.98 -3.40 19.43
C ILE A 176 9.45 -4.73 20.04
N ALA A 177 10.73 -5.07 19.93
CA ALA A 177 11.29 -6.28 20.54
C ALA A 177 11.10 -6.31 22.07
N THR A 178 11.17 -5.16 22.75
CA THR A 178 10.92 -5.10 24.21
C THR A 178 9.42 -5.16 24.56
N LEU A 179 8.54 -5.01 23.57
CA LEU A 179 7.10 -5.13 23.74
C LEU A 179 6.58 -6.55 23.47
N LEU A 180 7.37 -7.43 22.86
CA LEU A 180 6.92 -8.78 22.55
C LEU A 180 7.31 -9.77 23.66
N PRO A 181 6.53 -10.84 23.88
CA PRO A 181 6.97 -11.96 24.72
C PRO A 181 8.37 -12.47 24.35
N SER A 182 9.23 -12.66 25.35
CA SER A 182 10.63 -13.08 25.14
C SER A 182 10.77 -14.44 24.45
N GLU A 183 9.79 -15.31 24.63
CA GLU A 183 9.68 -16.66 24.06
C GLU A 183 9.60 -16.64 22.53
N ILE A 184 9.18 -15.51 21.94
CA ILE A 184 9.15 -15.33 20.48
C ILE A 184 10.58 -15.20 19.93
N GLY A 185 11.53 -14.72 20.73
CA GLY A 185 12.91 -14.52 20.29
C GLY A 185 13.11 -13.40 19.25
N PHE A 186 12.11 -12.53 19.05
CA PHE A 186 12.21 -11.43 18.08
C PHE A 186 13.22 -10.37 18.57
N LYS A 187 14.33 -10.22 17.84
CA LYS A 187 15.37 -9.22 18.14
C LYS A 187 15.32 -8.01 17.22
N GLN A 188 15.01 -8.25 15.94
CA GLN A 188 14.97 -7.22 14.91
C GLN A 188 14.16 -7.69 13.71
N ARG A 189 13.74 -6.73 12.87
CA ARG A 189 13.12 -7.04 11.59
C ARG A 189 14.13 -7.57 10.58
N ILE A 190 13.86 -8.73 10.00
CA ILE A 190 14.64 -9.34 8.90
C ILE A 190 13.78 -9.38 7.64
N PRO A 191 13.93 -8.41 6.71
CA PRO A 191 13.20 -8.43 5.45
C PRO A 191 13.54 -9.66 4.61
N ARG A 192 12.57 -10.18 3.85
CA ARG A 192 12.77 -11.34 2.95
C ARG A 192 13.96 -11.20 2.01
N SER A 193 14.28 -9.98 1.57
CA SER A 193 15.45 -9.71 0.70
C SER A 193 16.81 -9.82 1.38
N ARG A 194 16.85 -9.90 2.71
CA ARG A 194 18.06 -10.07 3.53
C ARG A 194 18.05 -11.39 4.31
N GLN A 195 17.06 -12.24 4.07
CA GLN A 195 16.99 -13.56 4.71
C GLN A 195 18.07 -14.44 4.07
N LEU A 196 18.96 -14.98 4.91
CA LEU A 196 19.97 -15.94 4.47
C LEU A 196 19.34 -17.33 4.32
N PRO A 197 19.74 -18.11 3.30
CA PRO A 197 19.33 -19.51 3.16
C PRO A 197 19.65 -20.31 4.43
N GLY A 198 18.75 -21.20 4.85
CA GLY A 198 18.94 -22.05 6.02
C GLY A 198 18.77 -21.38 7.38
N ILE A 199 18.61 -20.05 7.45
CA ILE A 199 18.30 -19.36 8.71
C ILE A 199 16.80 -19.31 8.94
N GLU A 200 16.36 -19.95 10.03
CA GLU A 200 14.97 -19.90 10.46
C GLU A 200 14.63 -18.52 11.04
N LEU A 201 13.53 -17.94 10.57
CA LEU A 201 12.99 -16.70 11.13
C LEU A 201 12.14 -16.99 12.37
N ASP A 202 12.16 -16.08 13.34
CA ASP A 202 11.20 -16.10 14.43
C ASP A 202 9.75 -15.94 13.94
N LEU A 203 8.80 -16.35 14.79
CA LEU A 203 7.37 -16.35 14.49
C LEU A 203 6.86 -14.97 14.05
N PHE A 204 7.37 -13.90 14.66
CA PHE A 204 6.91 -12.55 14.37
C PHE A 204 7.44 -12.06 13.02
N ASN A 205 8.69 -12.33 12.67
CA ASN A 205 9.22 -12.07 11.33
C ASN A 205 8.49 -12.86 10.23
N LYS A 206 8.13 -14.13 10.50
CA LYS A 206 7.28 -14.93 9.59
C LYS A 206 5.91 -14.26 9.40
N ALA A 207 5.24 -13.86 10.48
CA ALA A 207 3.96 -13.17 10.42
C ALA A 207 4.03 -11.82 9.70
N LEU A 208 5.06 -11.00 9.96
CA LEU A 208 5.30 -9.73 9.27
C LEU A 208 5.48 -9.93 7.76
N ASN A 209 6.21 -10.96 7.34
CA ASN A 209 6.38 -11.28 5.91
C ASN A 209 5.04 -11.61 5.23
N ILE A 210 4.18 -12.38 5.89
CA ILE A 210 2.83 -12.69 5.40
C ILE A 210 1.98 -11.42 5.35
N GLY A 211 1.94 -10.65 6.44
CA GLY A 211 1.14 -9.44 6.54
C GLY A 211 1.53 -8.36 5.53
N TYR A 212 2.83 -8.12 5.32
CA TYR A 212 3.29 -7.25 4.24
C TYR A 212 2.97 -7.82 2.86
N GLY A 213 2.90 -9.14 2.71
CA GLY A 213 2.40 -9.79 1.51
C GLY A 213 0.94 -9.45 1.21
N VAL A 214 0.08 -9.39 2.23
CA VAL A 214 -1.33 -8.97 2.12
C VAL A 214 -1.43 -7.48 1.77
N LEU A 215 -0.76 -6.62 2.53
CA LEU A 215 -0.73 -5.17 2.28
C LEU A 215 -0.23 -4.86 0.86
N ARG A 216 0.80 -5.59 0.39
CA ARG A 216 1.34 -5.44 -0.97
C ARG A 216 0.28 -5.64 -2.04
N ARG A 217 -0.66 -6.59 -1.88
CA ARG A 217 -1.74 -6.82 -2.85
C ARG A 217 -2.68 -5.62 -2.90
N VAL A 218 -3.08 -5.09 -1.74
CA VAL A 218 -3.96 -3.91 -1.64
C VAL A 218 -3.31 -2.66 -2.24
N VAL A 219 -2.03 -2.42 -1.94
CA VAL A 219 -1.29 -1.26 -2.49
C VAL A 219 -1.06 -1.42 -3.99
N TRP A 220 -0.74 -2.63 -4.46
CA TRP A 220 -0.61 -2.89 -5.89
C TRP A 220 -1.92 -2.65 -6.63
N ARG A 221 -3.05 -3.16 -6.11
CA ARG A 221 -4.39 -2.85 -6.61
C ARG A 221 -4.63 -1.35 -6.68
N ALA A 222 -4.33 -0.60 -5.61
CA ALA A 222 -4.53 0.85 -5.59
C ALA A 222 -3.71 1.60 -6.66
N ILE A 223 -2.42 1.29 -6.79
CA ILE A 223 -1.55 1.85 -7.84
C ILE A 223 -2.11 1.53 -9.23
N PHE A 224 -2.55 0.30 -9.42
CA PHE A 224 -3.09 -0.17 -10.69
C PHE A 224 -4.46 0.41 -11.02
N ILE A 225 -5.28 0.77 -10.03
CA ILE A 225 -6.54 1.50 -10.26
C ILE A 225 -6.26 2.99 -10.51
N ALA A 226 -5.27 3.57 -9.84
CA ALA A 226 -4.96 5.00 -9.95
C ALA A 226 -4.21 5.41 -11.23
N GLY A 227 -4.08 4.51 -12.21
CA GLY A 227 -3.41 4.84 -13.47
C GLY A 227 -1.87 4.81 -13.42
N LEU A 228 -1.26 4.53 -12.26
CA LEU A 228 0.19 4.65 -12.04
C LEU A 228 1.00 3.47 -12.61
N ASN A 229 2.26 3.73 -12.97
CA ASN A 229 3.19 2.66 -13.35
C ASN A 229 3.84 2.07 -12.08
N PRO A 230 3.63 0.78 -11.76
CA PRO A 230 4.12 0.18 -10.52
C PRO A 230 5.65 0.01 -10.47
N TYR A 231 6.35 0.12 -11.60
CA TYR A 231 7.80 -0.11 -11.69
C TYR A 231 8.64 1.16 -11.48
N ILE A 232 8.03 2.35 -11.57
CA ILE A 232 8.71 3.63 -11.43
C ILE A 232 8.50 4.17 -10.01
N SER A 233 9.54 4.09 -9.18
CA SER A 233 9.56 4.56 -7.78
C SER A 233 10.39 5.83 -7.60
N PHE A 234 10.25 6.42 -6.42
CA PHE A 234 10.94 7.64 -6.00
C PHE A 234 11.90 7.38 -4.83
N LEU A 235 11.48 6.57 -3.85
CA LEU A 235 12.26 6.20 -2.67
C LEU A 235 13.07 4.92 -2.86
N HIS A 236 12.51 3.83 -3.37
CA HIS A 236 13.26 2.58 -3.58
C HIS A 236 14.14 2.64 -4.85
N LYS A 237 15.19 1.81 -4.91
CA LYS A 237 16.00 1.68 -6.13
C LYS A 237 15.23 0.85 -7.16
N PRO A 238 15.09 1.29 -8.42
CA PRO A 238 14.52 0.48 -9.49
C PRO A 238 15.26 -0.85 -9.62
N ARG A 239 14.52 -1.94 -9.82
CA ARG A 239 15.06 -3.28 -10.10
C ARG A 239 14.16 -3.96 -11.13
N ALA A 240 14.76 -4.61 -12.12
CA ALA A 240 14.03 -5.31 -13.16
C ALA A 240 13.00 -6.29 -12.56
N GLY A 241 11.77 -6.24 -13.08
CA GLY A 241 10.66 -7.10 -12.63
C GLY A 241 10.09 -6.78 -11.23
N LYS A 242 10.62 -5.79 -10.50
CA LYS A 242 10.10 -5.41 -9.18
C LYS A 242 9.25 -4.16 -9.25
N MET A 243 8.01 -4.29 -8.79
CA MET A 243 7.05 -3.19 -8.65
C MET A 243 7.45 -2.26 -7.50
N THR A 244 8.51 -1.48 -7.71
CA THR A 244 9.14 -0.70 -6.65
C THR A 244 8.27 0.42 -6.10
N LEU A 245 7.34 0.98 -6.90
CA LEU A 245 6.40 1.99 -6.40
C LEU A 245 5.44 1.40 -5.37
N VAL A 246 5.10 0.12 -5.50
CA VAL A 246 4.28 -0.58 -4.50
C VAL A 246 4.99 -0.54 -3.16
N PHE A 247 6.32 -0.73 -3.12
CA PHE A 247 7.07 -0.63 -1.87
C PHE A 247 7.12 0.79 -1.32
N ASP A 248 7.30 1.81 -2.16
CA ASP A 248 7.26 3.22 -1.73
C ASP A 248 5.94 3.57 -1.04
N LEU A 249 4.80 3.34 -1.72
CA LEU A 249 3.49 3.68 -1.19
C LEU A 249 3.13 2.82 0.02
N MET A 250 3.58 1.56 0.05
CA MET A 250 3.41 0.67 1.21
C MET A 250 4.06 1.24 2.48
N GLU A 251 5.15 2.00 2.39
CA GLU A 251 5.90 2.45 3.58
C GLU A 251 5.02 3.24 4.55
N GLU A 252 4.08 4.04 4.05
CA GLU A 252 3.15 4.82 4.87
C GLU A 252 2.19 3.91 5.66
N PHE A 253 1.84 2.76 5.12
CA PHE A 253 0.79 1.90 5.70
C PHE A 253 1.34 0.75 6.53
N ARG A 254 2.61 0.35 6.36
CA ARG A 254 3.21 -0.77 7.11
C ARG A 254 2.96 -0.69 8.62
N PRO A 255 3.22 0.45 9.30
CA PRO A 255 3.07 0.50 10.75
C PRO A 255 1.62 0.29 11.20
N ILE A 256 0.66 0.90 10.51
CA ILE A 256 -0.74 0.97 10.96
C ILE A 256 -1.57 -0.22 10.49
N ALA A 257 -1.26 -0.75 9.31
CA ALA A 257 -2.00 -1.85 8.69
C ALA A 257 -1.43 -3.23 9.04
N VAL A 258 -0.14 -3.33 9.35
CA VAL A 258 0.53 -4.61 9.60
C VAL A 258 1.17 -4.68 10.96
N ASP A 259 2.08 -3.77 11.30
CA ASP A 259 2.85 -3.87 12.54
C ASP A 259 1.92 -3.80 13.75
N ARG A 260 1.12 -2.72 13.85
CA ARG A 260 0.20 -2.46 14.96
C ARG A 260 -0.73 -3.64 15.28
N PRO A 261 -1.52 -4.19 14.33
CA PRO A 261 -2.40 -5.33 14.64
C PRO A 261 -1.62 -6.60 14.97
N LEU A 262 -0.44 -6.85 14.38
CA LEU A 262 0.36 -8.04 14.73
C LEU A 262 1.02 -7.92 16.10
N ILE A 263 1.53 -6.75 16.48
CA ILE A 263 2.06 -6.52 17.84
C ILE A 263 0.95 -6.79 18.85
N ALA A 264 -0.27 -6.28 18.62
CA ALA A 264 -1.41 -6.51 19.49
C ALA A 264 -1.79 -8.00 19.57
N ALA A 265 -1.84 -8.70 18.43
CA ALA A 265 -2.19 -10.11 18.38
C ALA A 265 -1.16 -11.00 19.12
N PHE A 266 0.14 -10.77 18.88
CA PHE A 266 1.21 -11.52 19.54
C PHE A 266 1.31 -11.22 21.04
N ARG A 267 1.06 -9.97 21.46
CA ARG A 267 1.00 -9.63 22.89
C ARG A 267 -0.20 -10.26 23.61
N ARG A 268 -1.32 -10.44 22.91
CA ARG A 268 -2.53 -11.06 23.46
C ARG A 268 -2.36 -12.56 23.60
N ASP A 269 -1.94 -13.23 22.52
CA ASP A 269 -1.66 -14.66 22.50
C ASP A 269 -0.80 -15.00 21.28
N TYR A 270 0.51 -15.22 21.48
CA TYR A 270 1.38 -15.61 20.38
C TYR A 270 1.27 -17.10 20.03
N ARG A 271 0.70 -17.94 20.91
CA ARG A 271 0.65 -19.41 20.74
C ARG A 271 -0.24 -19.81 19.57
N GLN A 272 -1.27 -19.02 19.27
CA GLN A 272 -2.08 -19.18 18.06
C GLN A 272 -1.27 -19.15 16.75
N PHE A 273 -0.03 -18.62 16.78
CA PHE A 273 0.85 -18.52 15.62
C PHE A 273 2.00 -19.54 15.63
N GLU A 274 2.11 -20.45 16.62
CA GLU A 274 3.22 -21.39 16.72
C GLU A 274 3.37 -22.30 15.49
N LYS A 275 2.24 -22.69 14.89
CA LYS A 275 2.18 -23.48 13.67
C LYS A 275 2.75 -22.77 12.43
N LEU A 276 3.09 -21.47 12.50
CA LEU A 276 3.90 -20.82 11.45
C LEU A 276 5.32 -21.41 11.35
N LYS A 277 5.80 -22.14 12.36
CA LYS A 277 7.09 -22.85 12.29
C LYS A 277 7.12 -23.86 11.12
N THR A 278 6.02 -24.58 10.93
CA THR A 278 5.86 -25.65 9.94
C THR A 278 5.19 -25.18 8.64
N GLU A 279 5.12 -23.86 8.40
CA GLU A 279 4.42 -23.26 7.24
C GLU A 279 2.97 -23.72 7.08
N ASP A 280 2.30 -23.96 8.21
CA ASP A 280 0.92 -24.44 8.23
C ASP A 280 -0.07 -23.43 7.61
N ARG A 281 -0.96 -23.92 6.74
CA ARG A 281 -1.91 -23.08 6.00
C ARG A 281 -2.94 -22.39 6.91
N GLU A 282 -3.34 -23.04 8.00
CA GLU A 282 -4.29 -22.47 8.95
C GLU A 282 -3.64 -21.32 9.72
N ALA A 283 -2.41 -21.49 10.19
CA ALA A 283 -1.64 -20.43 10.83
C ALA A 283 -1.41 -19.21 9.91
N MET A 284 -1.10 -19.46 8.63
CA MET A 284 -1.00 -18.40 7.63
C MET A 284 -2.33 -17.65 7.43
N ARG A 285 -3.47 -18.37 7.44
CA ARG A 285 -4.81 -17.76 7.37
C ARG A 285 -5.09 -16.90 8.60
N SER A 286 -4.71 -17.32 9.80
CA SER A 286 -4.87 -16.52 11.01
C SER A 286 -4.15 -15.18 10.91
N VAL A 287 -2.89 -15.17 10.44
CA VAL A 287 -2.16 -13.92 10.16
C VAL A 287 -2.88 -13.09 9.09
N TRP A 288 -3.31 -13.73 8.00
CA TRP A 288 -4.05 -13.06 6.93
C TRP A 288 -5.31 -12.37 7.45
N SER A 289 -6.11 -13.05 8.26
CA SER A 289 -7.36 -12.53 8.82
C SER A 289 -7.14 -11.32 9.73
N VAL A 290 -6.09 -11.34 10.56
CA VAL A 290 -5.72 -10.18 11.39
C VAL A 290 -5.46 -8.95 10.53
N ILE A 291 -4.74 -9.11 9.42
CA ILE A 291 -4.41 -8.00 8.52
C ILE A 291 -5.61 -7.59 7.66
N ALA A 292 -6.37 -8.55 7.14
CA ALA A 292 -7.58 -8.29 6.35
C ALA A 292 -8.60 -7.52 7.18
N ASN A 293 -8.91 -7.95 8.40
CA ASN A 293 -9.81 -7.23 9.29
C ASN A 293 -9.32 -5.80 9.53
N ARG A 294 -8.01 -5.60 9.74
CA ARG A 294 -7.48 -4.24 9.88
C ARG A 294 -7.68 -3.40 8.60
N LEU A 295 -7.47 -3.99 7.42
CA LEU A 295 -7.53 -3.29 6.14
C LEU A 295 -8.96 -2.95 5.70
N TYR A 296 -9.92 -3.86 5.90
CA TYR A 296 -11.27 -3.76 5.34
C TYR A 296 -12.32 -3.33 6.36
N GLU A 297 -12.17 -3.68 7.64
CA GLU A 297 -13.18 -3.42 8.69
C GLU A 297 -12.89 -2.16 9.52
N SER A 298 -11.77 -1.48 9.26
CA SER A 298 -11.49 -0.18 9.89
C SER A 298 -12.51 0.87 9.46
N LYS A 299 -12.72 1.90 10.30
CA LYS A 299 -13.61 3.03 9.98
C LYS A 299 -12.80 4.33 9.95
N PRO A 300 -12.62 4.97 8.78
CA PRO A 300 -12.91 4.43 7.44
C PRO A 300 -11.97 3.26 7.08
N PRO A 301 -12.35 2.41 6.09
CA PRO A 301 -11.52 1.28 5.67
C PRO A 301 -10.14 1.72 5.16
N LEU A 302 -9.08 1.14 5.69
CA LEU A 302 -7.70 1.48 5.31
C LEU A 302 -7.40 1.17 3.85
N ASN A 303 -8.00 0.12 3.25
CA ASN A 303 -7.86 -0.15 1.82
C ASN A 303 -8.37 1.01 0.93
N ASN A 304 -9.42 1.72 1.37
CA ASN A 304 -9.92 2.91 0.68
C ASN A 304 -8.95 4.09 0.83
N ILE A 305 -8.35 4.26 2.01
CA ILE A 305 -7.31 5.27 2.23
C ILE A 305 -6.08 4.99 1.35
N VAL A 306 -5.67 3.73 1.21
CA VAL A 306 -4.58 3.31 0.30
C VAL A 306 -4.89 3.69 -1.15
N LEU A 307 -6.13 3.45 -1.60
CA LEU A 307 -6.58 3.86 -2.93
C LEU A 307 -6.55 5.40 -3.09
N GLU A 308 -7.00 6.13 -2.08
CA GLU A 308 -6.98 7.59 -2.12
C GLU A 308 -5.55 8.14 -2.17
N GLN A 309 -4.61 7.56 -1.41
CA GLN A 309 -3.21 7.96 -1.52
C GLN A 309 -2.61 7.67 -2.89
N ALA A 310 -2.94 6.54 -3.52
CA ALA A 310 -2.52 6.28 -4.89
C ALA A 310 -3.08 7.32 -5.87
N ARG A 311 -4.32 7.77 -5.69
CA ARG A 311 -4.94 8.83 -6.50
C ARG A 311 -4.29 10.20 -6.27
N LEU A 312 -4.01 10.56 -5.02
CA LEU A 312 -3.28 11.79 -4.67
C LEU A 312 -1.89 11.80 -5.31
N LEU A 313 -1.20 10.66 -5.31
CA LEU A 313 0.08 10.51 -5.99
C LEU A 313 -0.06 10.69 -7.50
N ALA A 314 -1.07 10.10 -8.13
CA ALA A 314 -1.35 10.28 -9.56
C ALA A 314 -1.64 11.74 -9.92
N LYS A 315 -2.44 12.45 -9.11
CA LYS A 315 -2.68 13.89 -9.27
C LYS A 315 -1.40 14.71 -9.13
N HIS A 316 -0.54 14.38 -8.17
CA HIS A 316 0.75 15.02 -8.02
C HIS A 316 1.69 14.81 -9.21
N ILE A 317 1.73 13.59 -9.74
CA ILE A 317 2.49 13.28 -10.95
C ILE A 317 1.97 14.07 -12.14
N ARG A 318 0.65 14.24 -12.26
CA ARG A 318 0.02 15.07 -13.30
C ARG A 318 0.17 16.58 -13.07
N GLY A 319 0.68 17.00 -11.90
CA GLY A 319 0.87 18.42 -11.55
C GLY A 319 -0.39 19.14 -11.08
N THR A 320 -1.47 18.42 -10.76
CA THR A 320 -2.75 19.03 -10.36
C THR A 320 -2.89 19.21 -8.85
N GLU A 321 -2.16 18.45 -8.03
CA GLU A 321 -2.16 18.56 -6.56
C GLU A 321 -0.77 18.30 -5.96
N THR A 322 -0.54 18.64 -4.69
CA THR A 322 0.69 18.26 -3.98
C THR A 322 0.43 16.99 -3.17
N TYR A 323 1.23 15.94 -3.41
CA TYR A 323 1.17 14.73 -2.60
C TYR A 323 1.56 15.03 -1.15
N LYS A 324 0.71 14.61 -0.21
CA LYS A 324 0.98 14.63 1.23
C LYS A 324 0.87 13.21 1.75
N PRO A 325 1.87 12.71 2.49
CA PRO A 325 1.86 11.33 2.92
C PRO A 325 0.75 11.08 3.94
N TYR A 326 0.25 9.85 3.97
CA TYR A 326 -0.70 9.42 4.98
C TYR A 326 -0.04 9.42 6.36
N LYS A 327 -0.64 10.20 7.26
CA LYS A 327 -0.28 10.31 8.67
C LYS A 327 -1.49 9.91 9.49
N ALA A 328 -1.42 8.74 10.12
CA ALA A 328 -2.48 8.26 10.99
C ALA A 328 -2.63 9.22 12.18
N LYS A 329 -3.88 9.58 12.47
CA LYS A 329 -4.24 10.25 13.70
C LYS A 329 -4.39 9.19 14.80
N TRP A 330 -4.26 9.64 16.03
CA TRP A 330 -4.46 8.79 17.21
C TRP A 330 -5.93 8.56 17.46
#